data_AF-A0A7C1VEP9-F1
#
_entry.id   AF-A0A7C1VEP9-F1
#
_cell.length_a   1.000
_cell.length_b   1.000
_cell.length_c   1.000
_cell.angle_alpha   90.00
_cell.angle_beta   90.00
_cell.angle_gamma   90.00
#
_symmetry.space_group_name_H-M   'P 1'
#
loop_
_entity.id
_entity.type
_entity.pdbx_description
1 polymer ?
#
loop_
_entity_poly.entity_id
_entity_poly.type
_entity_poly.pdbx_seq_one_letter_code
_entity_poly.pdbx_strand_id
1 'polypeptide(L)' 'HTSAIADYIIPFSAALERDNFYATQFHPEKSGSVGEIILQSFLEL' A
#
# COMPACT_ATOMS: atom_id res chain seq x y z
N HIS A 1 -2.25 1.42 -11.94
CA HIS A 1 -3.24 2.40 -11.50
C HIS A 1 -3.02 2.73 -10.02
N THR A 2 -3.59 3.84 -9.53
CA THR A 2 -3.58 4.14 -8.09
C THR A 2 -4.57 3.23 -7.38
N SER A 3 -4.10 2.39 -6.45
CA SER A 3 -4.93 1.45 -5.68
C SER A 3 -5.34 1.99 -4.32
N ALA A 4 -4.58 2.96 -3.77
CA ALA A 4 -4.96 3.72 -2.58
C ALA A 4 -4.47 5.17 -2.69
N ILE A 5 -5.25 6.10 -2.14
CA ILE A 5 -4.95 7.54 -2.06
C ILE A 5 -4.76 7.92 -0.60
N ALA A 6 -3.79 8.79 -0.32
CA ALA A 6 -3.70 9.50 0.95
C ALA A 6 -3.80 11.01 0.71
N ASP A 7 -4.37 11.71 1.68
CA ASP A 7 -4.56 13.16 1.64
C ASP A 7 -3.63 13.85 2.62
N TYR A 8 -2.64 14.56 2.09
CA TYR A 8 -1.79 15.46 2.88
C TYR A 8 -1.37 16.64 2.01
N ILE A 9 -1.97 17.81 2.27
CA ILE A 9 -1.91 19.03 1.42
C ILE A 9 -2.62 18.85 0.07
N ILE A 10 -2.22 17.85 -0.71
CA ILE A 10 -2.90 17.40 -1.93
C ILE A 10 -3.04 15.88 -1.94
N PRO A 11 -4.05 15.32 -2.62
CA PRO A 11 -4.18 13.88 -2.78
C PRO A 11 -2.99 13.29 -3.55
N PHE A 12 -2.44 12.18 -3.06
CA PHE A 12 -1.38 11.46 -3.75
C PHE A 12 -1.57 9.93 -3.63
N SER A 13 -0.91 9.17 -4.51
CA SER A 13 -0.97 7.71 -4.49
C SER A 13 -0.22 7.15 -3.28
N ALA A 14 -0.95 6.58 -2.33
CA ALA A 14 -0.39 5.87 -1.19
C ALA A 14 -0.01 4.42 -1.54
N ALA A 15 -0.71 3.83 -2.52
CA ALA A 15 -0.39 2.53 -3.10
C ALA A 15 -0.62 2.53 -4.61
N LEU A 16 0.19 1.75 -5.31
CA LEU A 16 0.17 1.59 -6.76
C LEU A 16 0.17 0.11 -7.11
N GLU A 17 -0.53 -0.21 -8.20
CA GLU A 17 -0.57 -1.56 -8.76
C GLU A 17 -0.41 -1.48 -10.28
N ARG A 18 0.45 -2.32 -10.86
CA ARG A 18 0.55 -2.50 -12.31
C ARG A 18 0.97 -3.92 -12.61
N ASP A 19 0.07 -4.69 -13.23
CA ASP A 19 0.31 -6.09 -13.55
C ASP A 19 0.72 -6.84 -12.26
N ASN A 20 1.90 -7.45 -12.22
CA ASN A 20 2.42 -8.13 -11.03
C ASN A 20 3.26 -7.23 -10.10
N PHE A 21 3.28 -5.91 -10.33
CA PHE A 21 4.01 -4.96 -9.49
C PHE A 21 3.07 -4.26 -8.50
N TYR A 22 3.48 -4.27 -7.24
CA TYR A 22 2.79 -3.62 -6.12
C TYR A 22 3.77 -2.72 -5.39
N ALA A 23 3.33 -1.51 -5.02
CA ALA A 23 4.16 -0.56 -4.27
C ALA A 23 3.33 0.20 -3.24
N THR A 24 3.94 0.50 -2.10
CA THR A 24 3.36 1.33 -1.04
C THR A 24 4.30 2.48 -0.73
N GLN A 25 3.73 3.67 -0.49
CA GLN A 25 4.50 4.83 -0.03
C GLN A 25 4.73 4.79 1.49
N PHE A 26 3.81 4.20 2.23
CA PHE A 26 3.98 3.95 3.66
C PHE A 26 4.86 2.72 3.90
N HIS A 27 5.29 2.55 5.16
CA HIS A 27 6.10 1.43 5.60
C HIS A 27 5.19 0.36 6.22
N PRO A 28 4.71 -0.66 5.47
CA PRO A 28 3.83 -1.67 6.03
C PRO A 28 4.46 -2.38 7.24
N GLU A 29 5.78 -2.56 7.28
CA GLU A 29 6.50 -3.15 8.41
C GLU A 29 6.47 -2.29 9.69
N LYS A 30 6.15 -1.00 9.58
CA LYS A 30 6.03 -0.06 10.70
C LYS A 30 4.59 0.30 11.05
N SER A 31 3.61 -0.28 10.34
CA SER A 31 2.18 0.01 10.51
C SER A 31 1.46 -0.95 11.47
N GLY A 32 2.21 -1.70 12.28
CA GLY A 32 1.67 -2.63 13.27
C GLY A 32 0.80 -3.73 12.66
N SER A 33 -0.29 -4.11 13.35
CA SER A 33 -1.18 -5.18 12.91
C SER A 33 -1.85 -4.92 11.56
N VAL A 34 -2.12 -3.65 11.23
CA VAL A 34 -2.69 -3.29 9.92
C VAL A 34 -1.67 -3.53 8.81
N GLY A 35 -0.41 -3.19 9.05
CA GLY A 35 0.68 -3.46 8.13
C GLY A 35 0.93 -4.95 7.89
N GLU A 36 0.85 -5.75 8.95
CA GLU A 36 0.94 -7.22 8.88
C GLU A 36 -0.14 -7.81 7.97
N ILE A 37 -1.39 -7.36 8.11
CA ILE A 37 -2.50 -7.82 7.24
C ILE A 37 -2.22 -7.52 5.78
N ILE A 38 -1.70 -6.32 5.47
CA ILE A 38 -1.36 -5.94 4.08
C ILE A 38 -0.27 -6.85 3.50
N LEU A 39 0.77 -7.14 4.29
CA LEU A 39 1.85 -8.04 3.87
C LEU A 39 1.35 -9.47 3.67
N GLN A 40 0.49 -9.96 4.56
CA GLN A 40 -0.13 -11.29 4.43
C GLN A 40 -0.97 -11.38 3.16
N SER A 41 -1.82 -10.38 2.89
CA SER A 41 -2.61 -10.34 1.65
C SER A 41 -1.73 -10.33 0.40
N PHE A 42 -0.58 -9.63 0.42
CA PHE A 42 0.36 -9.66 -0.71
C PHE A 42 1.00 -11.04 -0.93
N LEU A 43 1.29 -11.77 0.14
CA LEU A 43 1.86 -13.14 0.06
C LEU A 43 0.83 -14.19 -0.42
N GLU A 44 -0.47 -13.89 -0.32
CA GLU A 44 -1.57 -14.78 -0.72
C GLU A 44 -2.07 -14.55 -2.16
N LEU A 45 -1.50 -13.59 -2.90
CA LEU A 45 -1.80 -13.31 -4.30
C LEU A 45 -1.29 -14.40 -5.25
#